data_AF-A0A938YDB0-F1
#
_entry.id   AF-A0A938YDB0-F1
#
_cell.length_a   1.000
_cell.length_b   1.000
_cell.length_c   1.000
_cell.angle_alpha   90.00
_cell.angle_beta   90.00
_cell.angle_gamma   90.00
#
_symmetry.space_group_name_H-M   'P 1'
#
loop_
_entity.id
_entity.type
_entity.pdbx_description
1 polymer ?
#
loop_
_entity_poly.entity_id
_entity_poly.type
_entity_poly.pdbx_seq_one_letter_code
_entity_poly.pdbx_strand_id
1 'polypeptide(L)'
;MDTSRLATTVSAELPAWVFDEIADVPDALPTAQERMALVHRLADRNHREGNGGPFAALVAETTTGRIVSIGVNVVLASGLSSTHAEVMALSLAQVAVDSWDLGADGAPDRELVVNWRPCAMCYGATLWSGVRGLVVAGSGPDLERLSGFDEGPVRDDWAEQFEQRGITVTQDVLRDEALAVFRAYGMRSDATVYNARGAGAIEMG
;
A
#
# COMPACT_ATOMS: atom_id res chain seq x y z
N MET A 1 24.65 10.61 -28.87
CA MET A 1 23.76 10.74 -27.70
C MET A 1 24.64 10.88 -26.48
N ASP A 2 24.48 11.95 -25.70
CA ASP A 2 25.23 12.16 -24.46
C ASP A 2 24.62 11.28 -23.36
N THR A 3 25.27 10.15 -23.06
CA THR A 3 24.78 9.17 -22.09
C THR A 3 24.98 9.61 -20.64
N SER A 4 25.73 10.70 -20.39
CA SER A 4 25.99 11.22 -19.04
C SER A 4 24.77 11.85 -18.37
N ARG A 5 23.72 12.16 -19.16
CA ARG A 5 22.46 12.74 -18.68
C ARG A 5 21.40 11.70 -18.31
N LEU A 6 21.68 10.42 -18.51
CA LEU A 6 20.74 9.36 -18.18
C LEU A 6 20.82 9.04 -16.69
N ALA A 7 19.68 9.10 -16.00
CA ALA A 7 19.59 8.55 -14.65
C ALA A 7 19.78 7.03 -14.71
N THR A 8 20.65 6.50 -13.85
CA THR A 8 20.99 5.07 -13.77
C THR A 8 20.56 4.42 -12.46
N THR A 9 19.97 5.19 -11.55
CA THR A 9 19.58 4.76 -10.22
C THR A 9 18.26 5.42 -9.85
N VAL A 10 17.42 4.65 -9.15
CA VAL A 10 16.20 5.10 -8.50
C VAL A 10 16.18 4.49 -7.10
N SER A 11 15.79 5.27 -6.11
CA SER A 11 15.71 4.83 -4.71
C SER A 11 14.57 5.52 -3.99
N ALA A 12 13.94 4.81 -3.06
CA ALA A 12 12.94 5.34 -2.15
C ALA A 12 13.10 4.64 -0.80
N GLU A 13 12.88 5.37 0.28
CA GLU A 13 13.13 4.91 1.65
C GLU A 13 11.89 5.12 2.52
N LEU A 14 11.77 4.33 3.59
CA LEU A 14 10.76 4.59 4.60
C LEU A 14 11.16 5.84 5.39
N PRO A 15 10.20 6.74 5.70
CA PRO A 15 10.46 7.85 6.60
C PRO A 15 10.83 7.34 8.00
N ALA A 16 11.73 8.06 8.69
CA ALA A 16 12.21 7.66 10.02
C ALA A 16 11.08 7.47 11.05
N TRP A 17 10.01 8.27 10.96
CA TRP A 17 8.87 8.20 11.86
C TRP A 17 8.14 6.84 11.83
N VAL A 18 8.27 6.07 10.74
CA VAL A 18 7.69 4.73 10.66
C VAL A 18 8.26 3.83 11.75
N PHE A 19 9.55 3.97 12.06
CA PHE A 19 10.19 3.20 13.12
C PHE A 19 9.75 3.64 14.51
N ASP A 20 9.46 4.93 14.70
CA ASP A 20 8.87 5.43 15.95
C ASP A 20 7.44 4.90 16.14
N GLU A 21 6.65 4.83 15.06
CA GLU A 21 5.25 4.37 15.07
C GLU A 21 5.11 2.86 15.36
N ILE A 22 6.17 2.08 15.12
CA ILE A 22 6.16 0.62 15.32
C ILE A 22 7.04 0.17 16.48
N ALA A 23 7.59 1.09 17.28
CA ALA A 23 8.54 0.77 18.34
C ALA A 23 7.97 -0.18 19.42
N ASP A 24 6.65 -0.17 19.63
CA ASP A 24 5.93 -1.01 20.58
C ASP A 24 5.14 -2.15 19.91
N VAL A 25 5.24 -2.28 18.58
CA VAL A 25 4.53 -3.31 17.82
C VAL A 25 5.31 -4.62 17.94
N PRO A 26 4.65 -5.73 18.30
CA PRO A 26 5.31 -7.04 18.34
C PRO A 26 5.70 -7.50 16.92
N ASP A 27 6.72 -8.35 16.83
CA ASP A 27 7.19 -8.91 15.55
C ASP A 27 6.10 -9.65 14.76
N ALA A 28 5.04 -10.13 15.43
CA ALA A 28 3.92 -10.81 14.82
C ALA A 28 2.57 -10.27 15.30
N LEU A 29 1.67 -10.06 14.35
CA LEU A 29 0.28 -9.68 14.56
C LEU A 29 -0.58 -10.81 14.00
N PRO A 30 -1.09 -11.74 14.83
CA PRO A 30 -1.69 -12.99 14.36
C PRO A 30 -2.96 -12.84 13.52
N THR A 31 -3.78 -11.81 13.78
CA THR A 31 -5.05 -11.63 13.07
C THR A 31 -4.97 -10.59 11.96
N ALA A 32 -5.82 -10.75 10.94
CA ALA A 32 -5.95 -9.78 9.85
C ALA A 32 -6.37 -8.40 10.38
N GLN A 33 -7.21 -8.36 11.42
CA GLN A 33 -7.67 -7.15 12.09
C GLN A 33 -6.52 -6.41 12.78
N GLU A 34 -5.64 -7.11 13.50
CA GLU A 34 -4.46 -6.48 14.13
C GLU A 34 -3.49 -5.91 13.09
N ARG A 35 -3.19 -6.68 12.04
CA ARG A 35 -2.37 -6.23 10.91
C ARG A 35 -2.97 -5.00 10.23
N MET A 36 -4.27 -5.05 9.98
CA MET A 36 -4.98 -3.96 9.34
C MET A 36 -5.04 -2.71 10.22
N ALA A 37 -5.24 -2.86 11.53
CA ALA A 37 -5.22 -1.75 12.47
C ALA A 37 -3.87 -1.02 12.47
N LEU A 38 -2.74 -1.74 12.41
CA LEU A 38 -1.42 -1.14 12.23
C LEU A 38 -1.31 -0.38 10.90
N VAL A 39 -1.73 -1.00 9.81
CA VAL A 39 -1.76 -0.39 8.48
C VAL A 39 -2.56 0.94 8.50
N HIS A 40 -3.68 0.99 9.22
CA HIS A 40 -4.48 2.21 9.35
C HIS A 40 -3.77 3.32 10.14
N ARG A 41 -3.11 2.98 11.25
CA ARG A 41 -2.31 3.95 12.02
C ARG A 41 -1.21 4.58 11.18
N LEU A 42 -0.49 3.75 10.42
CA LEU A 42 0.56 4.19 9.51
C LEU A 42 0.00 5.08 8.39
N ALA A 43 -1.13 4.69 7.78
CA ALA A 43 -1.78 5.47 6.72
C ALA A 43 -2.26 6.84 7.23
N ASP A 44 -2.84 6.89 8.43
CA ASP A 44 -3.27 8.12 9.09
C ASP A 44 -2.09 9.05 9.36
N ARG A 45 -0.98 8.54 9.91
CA ARG A 45 0.22 9.34 10.16
C ARG A 45 0.90 9.79 8.87
N ASN A 46 0.97 8.94 7.84
CA ASN A 46 1.77 9.19 6.64
C ASN A 46 1.49 10.54 5.96
N HIS A 47 0.21 10.86 5.76
CA HIS A 47 -0.19 12.11 5.12
C HIS A 47 -0.06 13.32 6.04
N ARG A 48 -0.07 13.12 7.38
CA ARG A 48 0.19 14.18 8.36
C ARG A 48 1.67 14.59 8.38
N GLU A 49 2.54 13.63 8.09
CA GLU A 49 3.98 13.81 7.95
C GLU A 49 4.39 14.29 6.54
N GLY A 50 3.43 14.49 5.62
CA GLY A 50 3.67 15.08 4.30
C GLY A 50 4.37 14.17 3.26
N ASN A 51 4.46 12.87 3.51
CA ASN A 51 5.23 11.96 2.63
C ASN A 51 4.47 11.55 1.37
N GLY A 52 3.13 11.56 1.41
CA GLY A 52 2.28 11.09 0.33
C GLY A 52 0.83 10.99 0.77
N GLY A 53 0.04 10.23 -0.01
CA GLY A 53 -1.36 9.97 0.29
C GLY A 53 -1.57 9.13 1.56
N PRO A 54 -2.82 9.01 2.03
CA PRO A 54 -3.21 8.29 3.24
C PRO A 54 -3.21 6.76 3.03
N PHE A 55 -2.09 6.19 2.58
CA PHE A 55 -1.98 4.78 2.26
C PHE A 55 -0.78 4.13 2.94
N ALA A 56 -1.00 2.93 3.44
CA ALA A 56 0.01 2.07 4.00
C ALA A 56 -0.31 0.61 3.69
N ALA A 57 0.71 -0.23 3.76
CA ALA A 57 0.62 -1.65 3.58
C ALA A 57 1.70 -2.37 4.40
N LEU A 58 1.54 -3.66 4.63
CA LEU A 58 2.58 -4.52 5.19
C LEU A 58 2.57 -5.88 4.50
N VAL A 59 3.72 -6.56 4.54
CA VAL A 59 3.81 -7.97 4.18
C VAL A 59 4.00 -8.78 5.44
N ALA A 60 3.20 -9.81 5.64
CA ALA A 60 3.31 -10.72 6.78
C ALA A 60 3.28 -12.18 6.35
N GLU A 61 3.84 -13.07 7.15
CA GLU A 61 3.63 -14.51 7.01
C GLU A 61 2.18 -14.88 7.32
N THR A 62 1.55 -15.67 6.46
CA THR A 62 0.11 -16.00 6.58
C THR A 62 -0.21 -16.84 7.82
N THR A 63 0.73 -17.68 8.27
CA THR A 63 0.51 -18.64 9.36
C THR A 63 0.84 -18.08 10.73
N THR A 64 1.89 -17.25 10.83
CA THR A 64 2.40 -16.71 12.10
C THR A 64 1.94 -15.28 12.35
N GLY A 65 1.60 -14.54 11.29
CA GLY A 65 1.39 -13.09 11.36
C GLY A 65 2.68 -12.29 11.52
N ARG A 66 3.86 -12.93 11.39
CA ARG A 66 5.17 -12.25 11.49
C ARG A 66 5.30 -11.21 10.39
N ILE A 67 5.57 -9.97 10.76
CA ILE A 67 5.77 -8.86 9.84
C ILE A 67 7.12 -9.07 9.14
N VAL A 68 7.11 -9.02 7.81
CA VAL A 68 8.29 -9.11 6.95
C VAL A 68 8.74 -7.72 6.52
N SER A 69 7.78 -6.84 6.18
CA SER A 69 8.04 -5.46 5.80
C SER A 69 6.83 -4.58 6.02
N ILE A 70 7.07 -3.27 6.00
CA ILE A 70 6.05 -2.22 6.03
C ILE A 70 6.32 -1.28 4.85
N GLY A 71 5.25 -0.75 4.25
CA GLY A 71 5.30 0.26 3.21
C GLY A 71 4.31 1.37 3.49
N VAL A 72 4.70 2.61 3.24
CA VAL A 72 3.80 3.77 3.22
C VAL A 72 3.93 4.47 1.88
N ASN A 73 2.92 5.24 1.48
CA ASN A 73 3.03 6.02 0.26
C ASN A 73 4.05 7.15 0.44
N VAL A 74 5.13 7.10 -0.35
CA VAL A 74 6.21 8.12 -0.29
C VAL A 74 6.34 8.90 -1.60
N VAL A 75 5.28 8.97 -2.41
CA VAL A 75 5.32 9.62 -3.74
C VAL A 75 5.77 11.08 -3.66
N LEU A 76 5.28 11.83 -2.67
CA LEU A 76 5.64 13.24 -2.51
C LEU A 76 7.05 13.40 -1.94
N ALA A 77 7.44 12.55 -0.99
CA ALA A 77 8.78 12.58 -0.40
C ALA A 77 9.89 12.11 -1.37
N SER A 78 9.60 11.12 -2.22
CA SER A 78 10.57 10.54 -3.15
C SER A 78 10.60 11.26 -4.50
N GLY A 79 9.51 11.92 -4.89
CA GLY A 79 9.31 12.46 -6.24
C GLY A 79 9.06 11.39 -7.30
N LEU A 80 8.78 10.14 -6.91
CA LEU A 80 8.61 8.99 -7.79
C LEU A 80 7.15 8.51 -7.74
N SER A 81 6.45 8.56 -8.86
CA SER A 81 5.01 8.23 -8.92
C SER A 81 4.70 6.77 -8.56
N SER A 82 5.66 5.85 -8.66
CA SER A 82 5.45 4.43 -8.41
C SER A 82 5.61 4.03 -6.95
N THR A 83 6.06 4.91 -6.06
CA THR A 83 6.35 4.57 -4.65
C THR A 83 5.10 4.60 -3.78
N HIS A 84 4.09 3.83 -4.22
CA HIS A 84 2.87 3.55 -3.48
C HIS A 84 3.15 2.58 -2.32
N ALA A 85 2.24 2.54 -1.35
CA ALA A 85 2.40 1.75 -0.13
C ALA A 85 2.62 0.26 -0.43
N GLU A 86 1.85 -0.31 -1.36
CA GLU A 86 1.94 -1.71 -1.76
C GLU A 86 3.28 -2.01 -2.43
N VAL A 87 3.71 -1.15 -3.36
CA VAL A 87 5.00 -1.29 -4.04
C VAL A 87 6.14 -1.21 -3.03
N MET A 88 6.10 -0.24 -2.11
CA MET A 88 7.09 -0.11 -1.04
C MET A 88 7.11 -1.35 -0.15
N ALA A 89 5.96 -1.82 0.33
CA ALA A 89 5.89 -3.01 1.19
C ALA A 89 6.43 -4.26 0.49
N LEU A 90 6.00 -4.52 -0.75
CA LEU A 90 6.45 -5.69 -1.52
C LEU A 90 7.95 -5.63 -1.84
N SER A 91 8.46 -4.48 -2.30
CA SER A 91 9.89 -4.32 -2.60
C SER A 91 10.77 -4.42 -1.35
N LEU A 92 10.34 -3.85 -0.22
CA LEU A 92 11.07 -3.97 1.03
C LEU A 92 11.02 -5.40 1.59
N ALA A 93 9.91 -6.13 1.38
CA ALA A 93 9.86 -7.55 1.73
C ALA A 93 10.85 -8.35 0.90
N GLN A 94 10.93 -8.09 -0.40
CA GLN A 94 11.86 -8.77 -1.32
C GLN A 94 13.32 -8.52 -0.92
N VAL A 95 13.65 -7.29 -0.51
CA VAL A 95 14.97 -6.96 0.06
C VAL A 95 15.21 -7.71 1.37
N ALA A 96 14.23 -7.73 2.28
CA ALA A 96 14.37 -8.37 3.60
C ALA A 96 14.58 -9.89 3.52
N VAL A 97 14.04 -10.54 2.49
CA VAL A 97 14.17 -11.99 2.28
C VAL A 97 15.20 -12.37 1.23
N ASP A 98 15.90 -11.38 0.65
CA ASP A 98 16.88 -11.55 -0.44
C ASP A 98 16.33 -12.38 -1.62
N SER A 99 15.08 -12.11 -2.03
CA SER A 99 14.42 -12.79 -3.15
C SER A 99 13.38 -11.89 -3.80
N TRP A 100 13.33 -11.91 -5.13
CA TRP A 100 12.28 -11.23 -5.88
C TRP A 100 10.92 -11.96 -5.81
N ASP A 101 10.94 -13.28 -5.55
CA ASP A 101 9.74 -14.10 -5.39
C ASP A 101 9.44 -14.33 -3.90
N LEU A 102 8.40 -13.66 -3.40
CA LEU A 102 7.92 -13.77 -2.02
C LEU A 102 7.21 -15.10 -1.72
N GLY A 103 7.05 -15.98 -2.71
CA GLY A 103 6.51 -17.32 -2.57
C GLY A 103 7.42 -18.39 -3.15
N ALA A 104 8.73 -18.12 -3.24
CA ALA A 104 9.72 -19.08 -3.71
C ALA A 104 9.65 -20.42 -2.94
N ASP A 105 9.98 -21.53 -3.61
CA ASP A 105 9.90 -22.87 -3.01
C ASP A 105 10.62 -22.97 -1.66
N GLY A 106 9.90 -23.44 -0.65
CA GLY A 106 10.41 -23.59 0.72
C GLY A 106 10.35 -22.31 1.57
N ALA A 107 9.94 -21.18 1.01
CA ALA A 107 9.63 -19.98 1.79
C ALA A 107 8.26 -20.11 2.46
N PRO A 108 8.03 -19.47 3.63
CA PRO A 108 6.70 -19.36 4.20
C PRO A 108 5.80 -18.55 3.27
N ASP A 109 4.52 -18.94 3.20
CA ASP A 109 3.51 -18.16 2.50
C ASP A 109 3.36 -16.78 3.15
N ARG A 110 3.24 -15.76 2.30
CA ARG A 110 3.13 -14.36 2.71
C ARG A 110 1.88 -13.72 2.12
N GLU A 111 1.36 -12.72 2.81
CA GLU A 111 0.25 -11.90 2.36
C GLU A 111 0.59 -10.42 2.37
N LEU A 112 0.00 -9.68 1.44
CA LEU A 112 -0.03 -8.23 1.46
C LEU A 112 -1.30 -7.77 2.19
N VAL A 113 -1.15 -6.90 3.18
CA VAL A 113 -2.25 -6.25 3.89
C VAL A 113 -2.23 -4.76 3.55
N VAL A 114 -3.32 -4.20 3.04
CA VAL A 114 -3.38 -2.81 2.55
C VAL A 114 -4.71 -2.13 2.91
N ASN A 115 -4.67 -0.83 3.24
CA ASN A 115 -5.85 -0.09 3.70
C ASN A 115 -6.89 0.22 2.61
N TRP A 116 -6.67 -0.19 1.35
CA TRP A 116 -7.68 -0.17 0.29
C TRP A 116 -7.28 -1.12 -0.84
N ARG A 117 -8.24 -1.49 -1.69
CA ARG A 117 -7.98 -2.28 -2.91
C ARG A 117 -6.81 -1.68 -3.70
N PRO A 118 -5.84 -2.49 -4.16
CA PRO A 118 -4.74 -1.99 -4.98
C PRO A 118 -5.22 -1.28 -6.26
N CYS A 119 -4.67 -0.09 -6.53
CA CYS A 119 -4.86 0.60 -7.81
C CYS A 119 -4.30 -0.22 -8.99
N ALA A 120 -4.58 0.15 -10.24
CA ALA A 120 -4.15 -0.62 -11.42
C ALA A 120 -2.64 -0.97 -11.46
N MET A 121 -1.78 -0.07 -10.98
CA MET A 121 -0.34 -0.32 -10.85
C MET A 121 -0.04 -1.36 -9.76
N CYS A 122 -0.54 -1.13 -8.54
CA CYS A 122 -0.29 -1.99 -7.39
C CYS A 122 -0.94 -3.36 -7.54
N TYR A 123 -2.05 -3.43 -8.27
CA TYR A 123 -2.69 -4.67 -8.70
C TYR A 123 -1.70 -5.54 -9.49
N GLY A 124 -1.05 -4.97 -10.50
CA GLY A 124 0.01 -5.64 -11.25
C GLY A 124 1.19 -6.03 -10.35
N ALA A 125 1.69 -5.11 -9.52
CA ALA A 125 2.81 -5.39 -8.61
C ALA A 125 2.52 -6.56 -7.67
N THR A 126 1.30 -6.62 -7.12
CA THR A 126 0.86 -7.70 -6.22
C THR A 126 0.86 -9.05 -6.93
N LEU A 127 0.30 -9.10 -8.16
CA LEU A 127 0.27 -10.32 -8.98
C LEU A 127 1.66 -10.90 -9.29
N TRP A 128 2.68 -10.04 -9.41
CA TRP A 128 4.05 -10.45 -9.75
C TRP A 128 4.95 -10.69 -8.53
N SER A 129 4.49 -10.34 -7.32
CA SER A 129 5.34 -10.32 -6.13
C SER A 129 5.62 -11.70 -5.53
N GLY A 130 4.77 -12.68 -5.80
CA GLY A 130 4.84 -14.01 -5.19
C GLY A 130 4.07 -14.15 -3.87
N VAL A 131 3.37 -13.13 -3.38
CA VAL A 131 2.45 -13.32 -2.23
C VAL A 131 1.37 -14.36 -2.55
N ARG A 132 0.82 -14.99 -1.51
CA ARG A 132 -0.27 -15.98 -1.57
C ARG A 132 -1.57 -15.49 -0.95
N GLY A 133 -1.54 -14.30 -0.32
CA GLY A 133 -2.71 -13.64 0.22
C GLY A 133 -2.72 -12.15 -0.05
N LEU A 134 -3.92 -11.59 -0.15
CA LEU A 134 -4.20 -10.16 -0.21
C LEU A 134 -5.34 -9.86 0.76
N VAL A 135 -5.07 -9.00 1.73
CA VAL A 135 -6.07 -8.52 2.71
C VAL A 135 -6.29 -7.04 2.46
N VAL A 136 -7.52 -6.66 2.14
CA VAL A 136 -7.90 -5.27 1.88
C VAL A 136 -8.93 -4.79 2.88
N ALA A 137 -8.83 -3.53 3.28
CA ALA A 137 -9.82 -2.94 4.17
C ALA A 137 -11.14 -2.65 3.47
N GLY A 138 -11.09 -2.40 2.17
CA GLY A 138 -12.27 -2.10 1.37
C GLY A 138 -11.92 -1.89 -0.09
N SER A 139 -12.97 -1.75 -0.88
CA SER A 139 -12.91 -1.45 -2.32
C SER A 139 -14.10 -0.57 -2.71
N GLY A 140 -14.06 -0.04 -3.93
CA GLY A 140 -15.16 0.72 -4.52
C GLY A 140 -14.97 2.24 -4.49
N PRO A 141 -16.02 3.00 -4.84
CA PRO A 141 -15.91 4.42 -5.19
C PRO A 141 -15.73 5.34 -3.98
N ASP A 142 -15.78 4.81 -2.76
CA ASP A 142 -15.69 5.62 -1.54
C ASP A 142 -14.33 6.30 -1.40
N LEU A 143 -13.23 5.61 -1.74
CA LEU A 143 -11.89 6.19 -1.71
C LEU A 143 -11.81 7.40 -2.64
N GLU A 144 -12.17 7.22 -3.91
CA GLU A 144 -12.06 8.27 -4.92
C GLU A 144 -12.92 9.48 -4.53
N ARG A 145 -14.14 9.22 -4.03
CA ARG A 145 -15.06 10.27 -3.56
C ARG A 145 -14.54 11.01 -2.33
N LEU A 146 -13.90 10.33 -1.39
CA LEU A 146 -13.44 10.93 -0.13
C LEU A 146 -12.10 11.64 -0.26
N SER A 147 -11.23 11.19 -1.17
CA SER A 147 -9.83 11.61 -1.21
C SER A 147 -9.41 12.27 -2.52
N GLY A 148 -10.18 12.10 -3.60
CA GLY A 148 -9.84 12.56 -4.95
C GLY A 148 -8.83 11.70 -5.69
N PHE A 149 -8.28 10.64 -5.09
CA PHE A 149 -7.36 9.71 -5.78
C PHE A 149 -8.08 8.95 -6.91
N ASP A 150 -7.33 8.60 -7.96
CA ASP A 150 -7.78 7.79 -9.10
C ASP A 150 -7.18 6.38 -8.98
N GLU A 151 -8.02 5.37 -8.85
CA GLU A 151 -7.60 3.98 -8.74
C GLU A 151 -7.16 3.37 -10.08
N GLY A 152 -7.46 4.06 -11.17
CA GLY A 152 -7.25 3.60 -12.53
C GLY A 152 -8.29 2.55 -12.95
N PRO A 153 -8.15 2.00 -14.18
CA PRO A 153 -9.15 1.13 -14.81
C PRO A 153 -9.09 -0.31 -14.29
N VAL A 154 -9.27 -0.50 -12.98
CA VAL A 154 -9.38 -1.83 -12.36
C VAL A 154 -10.77 -2.39 -12.68
N ARG A 155 -10.82 -3.61 -13.23
CA ARG A 155 -12.06 -4.29 -13.60
C ARG A 155 -12.77 -4.84 -12.37
N ASP A 156 -14.07 -5.08 -12.49
CA ASP A 156 -14.91 -5.56 -11.37
C ASP A 156 -14.48 -6.96 -10.88
N ASP A 157 -13.91 -7.79 -11.75
CA ASP A 157 -13.43 -9.14 -11.46
C ASP A 157 -12.06 -9.19 -10.77
N TRP A 158 -11.54 -8.06 -10.29
CA TRP A 158 -10.17 -7.95 -9.74
C TRP A 158 -9.83 -8.98 -8.67
N ALA A 159 -10.76 -9.29 -7.75
CA ALA A 159 -10.51 -10.25 -6.67
C ALA A 159 -10.41 -11.68 -7.23
N GLU A 160 -11.31 -12.03 -8.15
CA GLU A 160 -11.37 -13.35 -8.79
C GLU A 160 -10.10 -13.63 -9.60
N GLN A 161 -9.53 -12.60 -10.22
CA GLN A 161 -8.28 -12.69 -10.97
C GLN A 161 -7.05 -12.98 -10.06
N PHE A 162 -7.07 -12.53 -8.80
CA PHE A 162 -6.08 -12.95 -7.80
C PHE A 162 -6.28 -14.41 -7.40
N GLU A 163 -7.53 -14.80 -7.12
CA GLU A 163 -7.87 -16.17 -6.68
C GLU A 163 -7.53 -17.22 -7.74
N GLN A 164 -7.77 -16.92 -9.03
CA GLN A 164 -7.38 -17.78 -10.16
C GLN A 164 -5.88 -18.02 -10.25
N ARG A 165 -5.07 -17.18 -9.61
CA ARG A 165 -3.60 -17.30 -9.53
C ARG A 165 -3.13 -17.84 -8.19
N GLY A 166 -4.04 -18.35 -7.35
CA GLY A 166 -3.72 -18.91 -6.05
C GLY A 166 -3.43 -17.85 -4.98
N ILE A 167 -3.89 -16.61 -5.18
CA ILE A 167 -3.76 -15.53 -4.19
C ILE A 167 -5.11 -15.36 -3.51
N THR A 168 -5.21 -15.74 -2.24
CA THR A 168 -6.45 -15.64 -1.46
C THR A 168 -6.78 -14.17 -1.20
N VAL A 169 -8.02 -13.75 -1.43
CA VAL A 169 -8.44 -12.36 -1.18
C VAL A 169 -9.39 -12.29 0.02
N THR A 170 -9.00 -11.54 1.04
CA THR A 170 -9.85 -11.17 2.18
C THR A 170 -10.24 -9.71 2.07
N GLN A 171 -11.54 -9.41 2.14
CA GLN A 171 -12.07 -8.05 1.94
C GLN A 171 -12.77 -7.53 3.20
N ASP A 172 -13.00 -6.22 3.22
CA ASP A 172 -13.78 -5.49 4.23
C ASP A 172 -13.25 -5.63 5.68
N VAL A 173 -11.93 -5.80 5.84
CA VAL A 173 -11.29 -5.85 7.16
C VAL A 173 -11.12 -4.43 7.70
N LEU A 174 -11.88 -4.06 8.72
CA LEU A 174 -11.83 -2.71 9.31
C LEU A 174 -12.11 -1.59 8.28
N ARG A 175 -13.12 -1.81 7.42
CA ARG A 175 -13.50 -0.89 6.35
C ARG A 175 -13.82 0.52 6.85
N ASP A 176 -14.58 0.62 7.94
CA ASP A 176 -15.05 1.90 8.46
C ASP A 176 -13.89 2.74 8.99
N GLU A 177 -12.88 2.11 9.59
CA GLU A 177 -11.64 2.75 9.99
C GLU A 177 -10.86 3.28 8.78
N ALA A 178 -10.81 2.53 7.66
CA ALA A 178 -10.12 3.00 6.45
C ALA A 178 -10.80 4.25 5.90
N LEU A 179 -12.14 4.23 5.83
CA LEU A 179 -12.94 5.35 5.38
C LEU A 179 -12.77 6.58 6.28
N ALA A 180 -12.56 6.39 7.59
CA ALA A 180 -12.26 7.48 8.50
C ALA A 180 -10.92 8.16 8.16
N VAL A 181 -9.88 7.38 7.84
CA VAL A 181 -8.58 7.89 7.41
C VAL A 181 -8.68 8.67 6.10
N PHE A 182 -9.38 8.14 5.09
CA PHE A 182 -9.58 8.86 3.82
C PHE A 182 -10.39 10.14 3.97
N ARG A 183 -11.40 10.13 4.83
CA ARG A 183 -12.19 11.31 5.15
C ARG A 183 -11.35 12.39 5.83
N ALA A 184 -10.50 12.01 6.78
CA ALA A 184 -9.58 12.95 7.44
C ALA A 184 -8.61 13.59 6.44
N TYR A 185 -8.11 12.82 5.48
CA TYR A 185 -7.28 13.34 4.39
C TYR A 185 -8.05 14.33 3.50
N GLY A 186 -9.25 13.96 3.03
CA GLY A 186 -10.06 14.79 2.14
C GLY A 186 -10.55 16.11 2.73
N MET A 187 -10.60 16.21 4.08
CA MET A 187 -10.96 17.45 4.77
C MET A 187 -9.80 18.46 4.85
N ARG A 188 -8.59 18.10 4.46
CA ARG A 188 -7.44 18.98 4.50
C ARG A 188 -7.43 19.93 3.31
N SER A 189 -7.29 21.22 3.57
CA SER A 189 -7.16 22.24 2.53
C SER A 189 -5.80 22.24 1.82
N ASP A 190 -4.79 21.59 2.41
CA ASP A 190 -3.42 21.49 1.90
C ASP A 190 -3.11 20.11 1.28
N ALA A 191 -4.11 19.23 1.17
CA ALA A 191 -3.95 17.89 0.62
C ALA A 191 -3.52 17.93 -0.85
N THR A 192 -2.50 17.16 -1.20
CA THR A 192 -1.99 17.04 -2.57
C THR A 192 -2.40 15.70 -3.17
N VAL A 193 -3.37 15.73 -4.09
CA VAL A 193 -3.73 14.55 -4.89
C VAL A 193 -2.83 14.50 -6.13
N TYR A 194 -1.81 13.64 -6.11
CA TYR A 194 -0.89 13.46 -7.23
C TYR A 194 -1.47 12.50 -8.27
N ASN A 195 -2.42 12.98 -9.08
CA ASN A 195 -2.81 12.28 -10.29
C ASN A 195 -2.03 12.87 -11.47
N ALA A 196 -1.12 12.09 -12.08
CA ALA A 196 -0.28 12.54 -13.19
C ALA A 196 -1.08 13.08 -14.41
N ARG A 197 -2.40 12.83 -14.45
CA ARG A 197 -3.32 13.24 -15.52
C ARG A 197 -4.38 14.26 -15.08
N GLY A 198 -4.35 14.72 -13.82
CA GLY A 198 -5.19 15.79 -13.26
C GLY A 198 -6.65 15.83 -13.73
N ALA A 199 -7.57 15.27 -12.95
CA ALA A 199 -8.87 15.93 -12.84
C ALA A 199 -8.68 17.09 -11.84
N GLY A 200 -9.09 18.29 -12.24
CA GLY A 200 -8.92 19.51 -11.48
C GLY A 200 -9.51 19.43 -10.07
N ALA A 201 -9.14 20.44 -9.28
CA ALA A 201 -9.60 20.71 -7.92
C ALA A 201 -10.97 20.10 -7.58
N ILE A 202 -11.05 19.47 -6.42
CA ILE A 202 -12.32 19.11 -5.77
C ILE A 202 -13.16 20.38 -5.69
N GLU A 203 -14.16 20.53 -6.57
CA GLU A 203 -15.17 21.57 -6.43
C GLU A 203 -16.01 21.20 -5.21
N MET A 204 -15.79 21.95 -4.12
CA MET A 204 -16.68 21.97 -2.98
C MET A 204 -17.99 22.66 -3.39
N GLY A 205 -19.01 21.86 -3.69
CA GLY A 205 -20.41 22.25 -3.80
C GLY A 205 -21.19 21.88 -2.54
#